data_AF-A0A6V8R2D3-F1
#
_entry.id   AF-A0A6V8R2D3-F1
#
_cell.length_a   1.000
_cell.length_b   1.000
_cell.length_c   1.000
_cell.angle_alpha   90.00
_cell.angle_beta   90.00
_cell.angle_gamma   90.00
#
_symmetry.space_group_name_H-M   'P 1'
#
loop_
_entity.id
_entity.type
_entity.pdbx_description
1 polymer ?
#
loop_
_entity_poly.entity_id
_entity_poly.type
_entity_poly.pdbx_seq_one_letter_code
_entity_poly.pdbx_strand_id
1 'polypeptide(L)'
;MLALGILIARKLKGLEDIIPFTSVHWLLKDGGWRFVTPEDNDAEGENAVPDPLHEDFTHLRQVYYETDPDYQARFSVPVLYDKIQKKIVNNESSEILRMFGTEFDDIIDPKYRDVSLYPEALQSQIDEVQAWHYDDINNGVYKCGIASTQEAYEHAVTELFGALDKVESHFSSTGGPYWFGQSLTEVDIRL
;
A
#
# COMPACT_ATOMS: atom_id res chain seq x y z
N MET A 1 -5.84 2.53 -1.25
CA MET A 1 -4.96 2.63 -0.06
C MET A 1 -3.75 1.72 -0.27
N LEU A 2 -2.76 2.12 -1.08
CA LEU A 2 -1.82 1.15 -1.66
C LEU A 2 -0.38 1.26 -1.12
N ALA A 3 0.16 2.46 -0.88
CA ALA A 3 1.58 2.59 -0.50
C ALA A 3 1.84 2.57 1.03
N LEU A 4 0.93 3.10 1.85
CA LEU A 4 1.15 3.24 3.29
C LEU A 4 1.24 1.89 4.02
N GLY A 5 0.40 0.92 3.65
CA GLY A 5 0.42 -0.42 4.26
C GLY A 5 1.78 -1.11 4.15
N ILE A 6 2.49 -0.88 3.05
CA ILE A 6 3.86 -1.39 2.85
C ILE A 6 4.85 -0.71 3.77
N LEU A 7 4.73 0.60 4.00
CA LEU A 7 5.60 1.30 4.95
C LEU A 7 5.37 0.82 6.39
N ILE A 8 4.12 0.53 6.75
CA ILE A 8 3.77 -0.09 8.03
C ILE A 8 4.40 -1.50 8.12
N ALA A 9 4.22 -2.35 7.11
CA ALA A 9 4.83 -3.68 7.08
C ALA A 9 6.37 -3.63 7.14
N ARG A 10 7.00 -2.70 6.40
CA ARG A 10 8.45 -2.42 6.44
C ARG A 10 8.94 -2.13 7.86
N LYS A 11 8.20 -1.30 8.60
CA LYS A 11 8.51 -0.97 10.00
C LYS A 11 8.31 -2.18 10.92
N LEU A 12 7.17 -2.87 10.80
CA LEU A 12 6.82 -4.03 11.63
C LEU A 12 7.81 -5.19 11.46
N LYS A 13 8.35 -5.38 10.26
CA LYS A 13 9.31 -6.43 9.92
C LYS A 13 10.78 -5.99 10.04
N GLY A 14 11.04 -4.77 10.52
CA GLY A 14 12.41 -4.27 10.71
C GLY A 14 13.23 -4.16 9.41
N LEU A 15 12.57 -3.96 8.27
CA LEU A 15 13.20 -3.96 6.94
C LEU A 15 13.87 -2.63 6.59
N GLU A 16 14.15 -1.79 7.59
CA GLU A 16 14.46 -0.39 7.33
C GLU A 16 15.83 -0.17 6.70
N ASP A 17 16.79 -0.95 7.18
CA ASP A 17 18.18 -0.94 6.73
C ASP A 17 18.37 -1.78 5.45
N ILE A 18 17.37 -2.60 5.09
CA ILE A 18 17.40 -3.51 3.95
C ILE A 18 16.70 -2.90 2.74
N ILE A 19 15.52 -2.31 2.96
CA ILE A 19 14.66 -1.75 1.92
C ILE A 19 14.51 -0.25 2.16
N PRO A 20 15.39 0.59 1.58
CA PRO A 20 15.18 2.02 1.56
C PRO A 20 13.97 2.35 0.66
N PHE A 21 13.33 3.49 0.90
CA PHE A 21 12.23 3.96 0.07
C PHE A 21 12.43 5.43 -0.32
N THR A 22 11.71 5.86 -1.35
CA THR A 22 11.65 7.24 -1.80
C THR A 22 10.20 7.63 -1.98
N SER A 23 9.81 8.75 -1.40
CA SER A 23 8.48 9.32 -1.55
C SER A 23 8.46 10.23 -2.77
N VAL A 24 7.54 9.94 -3.69
CA VAL A 24 7.18 10.86 -4.75
C VAL A 24 6.52 12.11 -4.16
N HIS A 25 6.51 13.18 -4.93
CA HIS A 25 5.82 14.41 -4.59
C HIS A 25 4.30 14.15 -4.48
N TRP A 26 3.66 14.73 -3.46
CA TRP A 26 2.22 14.50 -3.16
C TRP A 26 1.29 15.03 -4.25
N LEU A 27 1.69 16.12 -4.92
CA LEU A 27 0.91 16.76 -5.98
C LEU A 27 0.98 15.97 -7.29
N LEU A 28 -0.12 15.28 -7.61
CA LEU A 28 -0.30 14.56 -8.87
C LEU A 28 -0.78 15.52 -9.97
N LYS A 29 0.07 15.75 -10.98
CA LYS A 29 -0.19 16.64 -12.13
C LYS A 29 0.00 15.89 -13.45
N ASP A 30 -0.03 16.63 -14.56
CA ASP A 30 0.30 16.12 -15.89
C ASP A 30 1.63 15.36 -15.87
N GLY A 31 1.63 14.11 -16.35
CA GLY A 31 2.79 13.22 -16.29
C GLY A 31 2.80 12.24 -15.11
N GLY A 32 1.89 12.39 -14.16
CA GLY A 32 1.70 11.46 -13.04
C GLY A 32 2.59 11.76 -11.84
N TRP A 33 2.99 10.72 -11.12
CA TRP A 33 3.84 10.85 -9.94
C TRP A 33 5.23 11.34 -10.34
N ARG A 34 5.66 12.46 -9.76
CA ARG A 34 7.01 13.02 -9.95
C ARG A 34 7.85 12.88 -8.69
N PHE A 35 9.17 12.84 -8.85
CA PHE A 35 10.09 12.96 -7.72
C PHE A 35 10.17 14.41 -7.25
N VAL A 36 10.55 14.57 -5.99
CA VAL A 36 10.75 15.89 -5.37
C VAL A 36 12.06 16.47 -5.91
N THR A 37 12.12 17.79 -6.12
CA THR A 37 13.34 18.49 -6.51
C THR A 37 13.81 19.42 -5.40
N PRO A 38 15.10 19.84 -5.37
CA PRO A 38 15.61 20.75 -4.35
C PRO A 38 14.89 22.11 -4.28
N GLU A 39 14.17 22.49 -5.35
CA GLU A 39 13.39 23.72 -5.43
C GLU A 39 12.00 23.60 -4.79
N ASP A 40 11.51 22.39 -4.54
CA ASP A 40 10.23 22.17 -3.87
C ASP A 40 10.33 22.58 -2.40
N ASN A 41 9.43 23.47 -1.97
CA ASN A 41 9.35 23.95 -0.59
C ASN A 41 8.08 23.49 0.14
N ASP A 42 7.28 22.63 -0.51
CA ASP A 42 5.98 22.13 -0.08
C ASP A 42 5.96 20.60 0.09
N ALA A 43 7.11 19.93 -0.07
CA ALA A 43 7.28 18.50 0.15
C ALA A 43 8.28 18.26 1.30
N GLU A 44 7.75 18.08 2.51
CA GLU A 44 8.55 17.81 3.70
C GLU A 44 8.82 16.30 3.87
N GLY A 45 9.98 15.97 4.44
CA GLY A 45 10.33 14.61 4.87
C GLY A 45 11.66 14.10 4.31
N GLU A 46 12.39 13.33 5.10
CA GLU A 46 13.73 12.84 4.75
C GLU A 46 13.76 11.92 3.52
N ASN A 47 12.62 11.30 3.18
CA ASN A 47 12.50 10.41 2.03
C ASN A 47 11.82 11.10 0.82
N ALA A 48 11.42 12.37 0.96
CA ALA A 48 10.85 13.19 -0.11
C ALA A 48 11.99 13.87 -0.88
N VAL A 49 12.71 13.09 -1.67
CA VAL A 49 13.95 13.49 -2.35
C VAL A 49 13.89 13.19 -3.85
N PRO A 50 14.81 13.73 -4.67
CA PRO A 50 15.01 13.25 -6.03
C PRO A 50 15.26 11.73 -6.05
N ASP A 51 14.97 11.07 -7.18
CA ASP A 51 15.23 9.63 -7.30
C ASP A 51 16.73 9.33 -7.04
N PRO A 52 17.07 8.59 -5.98
CA PRO A 52 18.46 8.34 -5.65
C PRO A 52 19.14 7.33 -6.58
N LEU A 53 18.37 6.65 -7.45
CA LEU A 53 18.87 5.63 -8.36
C LEU A 53 19.10 6.16 -9.78
N HIS A 54 18.39 7.23 -10.15
CA HIS A 54 18.38 7.78 -11.50
C HIS A 54 18.45 9.30 -11.47
N GLU A 55 19.63 9.84 -11.79
CA GLU A 55 19.89 11.29 -11.76
C GLU A 55 18.95 12.08 -12.70
N ASP A 56 18.62 11.51 -13.85
CA ASP A 56 17.81 12.17 -14.89
C ASP A 56 16.30 11.89 -14.79
N PHE A 57 15.86 11.09 -13.81
CA PHE A 57 14.45 10.74 -13.70
C PHE A 57 13.70 11.78 -12.87
N THR A 58 12.69 12.36 -13.50
CA THR A 58 11.80 13.34 -12.89
C THR A 58 10.45 12.73 -12.52
N HIS A 59 10.04 11.64 -13.18
CA HIS A 59 8.74 11.00 -13.02
C HIS A 59 8.84 9.49 -12.87
N LEU A 60 7.94 8.93 -12.05
CA LEU A 60 7.85 7.49 -11.81
C LEU A 60 7.63 6.68 -13.09
N ARG A 61 6.93 7.24 -14.09
CA ARG A 61 6.73 6.61 -15.40
C ARG A 61 8.06 6.22 -16.09
N GLN A 62 9.14 6.95 -15.83
CA GLN A 62 10.44 6.63 -16.41
C GLN A 62 11.00 5.31 -15.85
N VAL A 63 10.74 5.01 -14.58
CA VAL A 63 11.06 3.72 -13.94
C VAL A 63 10.27 2.57 -14.58
N TYR A 64 9.00 2.82 -14.93
CA TYR A 64 8.19 1.86 -15.67
C TYR A 64 8.73 1.61 -17.08
N TYR A 65 9.08 2.66 -17.82
CA TYR A 65 9.64 2.54 -19.16
C TYR A 65 11.04 1.91 -19.20
N GLU A 66 11.83 2.05 -18.14
CA GLU A 66 13.08 1.32 -18.00
C GLU A 66 12.84 -0.20 -17.88
N THR A 67 11.78 -0.59 -17.17
CA THR A 67 11.40 -2.00 -17.01
C THR A 67 10.75 -2.57 -18.27
N ASP A 68 9.86 -1.81 -18.88
CA ASP A 68 9.11 -2.18 -20.08
C ASP A 68 8.90 -0.92 -20.95
N PRO A 69 9.67 -0.76 -22.04
CA PRO A 69 9.56 0.39 -22.94
C PRO A 69 8.18 0.58 -23.57
N ASP A 70 7.40 -0.51 -23.68
CA ASP A 70 6.08 -0.51 -24.31
C ASP A 70 4.94 -0.41 -23.28
N TYR A 71 5.23 -0.16 -22.00
CA TYR A 71 4.24 -0.11 -20.93
C TYR A 71 3.11 0.91 -21.21
N GLN A 72 1.86 0.42 -21.29
CA GLN A 72 0.67 1.24 -21.60
C GLN A 72 -0.32 1.40 -20.43
N ALA A 73 -0.03 0.79 -19.28
CA ALA A 73 -0.93 0.81 -18.13
C ALA A 73 -0.67 2.04 -17.23
N ARG A 74 -1.38 2.11 -16.09
CA ARG A 74 -1.23 3.22 -15.13
C ARG A 74 0.13 3.13 -14.43
N PHE A 75 0.74 4.30 -14.20
CA PHE A 75 1.94 4.44 -13.37
C PHE A 75 1.51 4.65 -11.91
N SER A 76 1.42 3.58 -11.14
CA SER A 76 0.93 3.61 -9.76
C SER A 76 2.06 3.54 -8.75
N VAL A 77 1.81 4.03 -7.54
CA VAL A 77 2.56 3.65 -6.35
C VAL A 77 1.73 2.63 -5.58
N PRO A 78 2.34 1.69 -4.84
CA PRO A 78 3.78 1.50 -4.59
C PRO A 78 4.52 0.81 -5.75
N VAL A 79 5.85 0.91 -5.75
CA VAL A 79 6.75 0.18 -6.66
C VAL A 79 7.88 -0.46 -5.85
N LEU A 80 8.01 -1.78 -5.91
CA LEU A 80 9.17 -2.52 -5.42
C LEU A 80 10.15 -2.69 -6.59
N TYR A 81 11.32 -2.08 -6.48
CA TYR A 81 12.31 -1.99 -7.55
C TYR A 81 13.60 -2.72 -7.21
N ASP A 82 14.11 -3.53 -8.14
CA ASP A 82 15.39 -4.22 -8.04
C ASP A 82 16.51 -3.32 -8.59
N LYS A 83 17.41 -2.89 -7.69
CA LYS A 83 18.55 -2.01 -8.00
C LYS A 83 19.67 -2.71 -8.80
N ILE A 84 19.73 -4.04 -8.75
CA ILE A 84 20.76 -4.84 -9.44
C ILE A 84 20.31 -5.12 -10.87
N GLN A 85 19.07 -5.60 -11.04
CA GLN A 85 18.52 -5.91 -12.36
C GLN A 85 17.88 -4.72 -13.06
N LYS A 86 17.75 -3.58 -12.36
CA LYS A 86 17.18 -2.32 -12.84
C LYS A 86 15.78 -2.48 -13.41
N LYS A 87 14.89 -3.07 -12.61
CA LYS A 87 13.51 -3.34 -13.02
C LYS A 87 12.54 -3.36 -11.86
N ILE A 88 11.28 -3.08 -12.16
CA ILE A 88 10.18 -3.27 -11.21
C ILE A 88 9.98 -4.77 -10.98
N VAL A 89 10.06 -5.17 -9.71
CA VAL A 89 9.77 -6.54 -9.25
C VAL A 89 8.27 -6.72 -9.11
N ASN A 90 7.60 -5.77 -8.46
CA ASN A 90 6.18 -5.83 -8.18
C ASN A 90 5.61 -4.42 -7.94
N ASN A 91 4.37 -4.15 -8.36
CA ASN A 91 3.64 -2.91 -8.10
C ASN A 91 2.23 -3.15 -7.54
N GLU A 92 1.91 -4.37 -7.14
CA GLU A 92 0.69 -4.77 -6.46
C GLU A 92 0.92 -4.74 -4.94
N SER A 93 0.25 -3.80 -4.27
CA SER A 93 0.49 -3.51 -2.86
C SER A 93 0.25 -4.71 -1.93
N SER A 94 -0.76 -5.51 -2.23
CA SER A 94 -1.12 -6.68 -1.42
C SER A 94 -0.07 -7.78 -1.50
N GLU A 95 0.46 -8.03 -2.70
CA GLU A 95 1.56 -8.96 -2.92
C GLU A 95 2.84 -8.48 -2.25
N ILE A 96 3.20 -7.20 -2.40
CA ILE A 96 4.40 -6.63 -1.74
C ILE A 96 4.30 -6.73 -0.21
N LEU A 97 3.13 -6.47 0.37
CA LEU A 97 2.91 -6.60 1.81
C LEU A 97 3.16 -8.04 2.27
N ARG A 98 2.68 -9.04 1.53
CA ARG A 98 2.94 -10.46 1.81
C ARG A 98 4.41 -10.82 1.63
N MET A 99 5.08 -10.31 0.58
CA MET A 99 6.52 -10.50 0.39
C MET A 99 7.32 -9.97 1.59
N PHE A 100 6.98 -8.78 2.10
CA PHE A 100 7.64 -8.22 3.28
C PHE A 100 7.37 -9.04 4.54
N GLY A 101 6.20 -9.69 4.61
CA GLY A 101 5.80 -10.53 5.72
C GLY A 101 6.71 -11.74 5.96
N THR A 102 7.24 -12.37 4.90
CA THR A 102 7.95 -13.67 5.01
C THR A 102 9.29 -13.74 4.27
N GLU A 103 9.44 -13.13 3.10
CA GLU A 103 10.57 -13.40 2.18
C GLU A 103 11.93 -12.88 2.67
N PHE A 104 11.94 -12.12 3.78
CA PHE A 104 13.14 -11.56 4.39
C PHE A 104 13.44 -12.15 5.78
N ASP A 105 12.66 -13.13 6.26
CA ASP A 105 12.76 -13.66 7.63
C ASP A 105 14.16 -14.21 7.95
N ASP A 106 14.84 -14.79 6.97
CA ASP A 106 16.18 -15.36 7.16
C ASP A 106 17.28 -14.31 7.44
N ILE A 107 17.05 -13.06 7.06
CA ILE A 107 18.06 -11.99 7.12
C ILE A 107 17.72 -10.84 8.07
N ILE A 108 16.57 -10.88 8.75
CA ILE A 108 16.17 -9.90 9.78
C ILE A 108 16.42 -10.42 11.20
N ASP A 109 16.48 -9.50 12.17
CA ASP A 109 16.56 -9.80 13.60
C ASP A 109 15.38 -10.70 14.02
N PRO A 110 15.64 -11.80 14.75
CA PRO A 110 14.60 -12.73 15.22
C PRO A 110 13.38 -12.07 15.86
N LYS A 111 13.53 -10.94 16.57
CA LYS A 111 12.39 -10.25 17.21
C LYS A 111 11.32 -9.77 16.23
N TYR A 112 11.65 -9.59 14.95
CA TYR A 112 10.71 -9.16 13.90
C TYR A 112 10.06 -10.34 13.16
N ARG A 113 10.57 -11.57 13.33
CA ARG A 113 10.06 -12.78 12.68
C ARG A 113 8.72 -13.22 13.25
N ASP A 114 8.50 -12.95 14.54
CA ASP A 114 7.27 -13.30 15.25
C ASP A 114 6.03 -12.52 14.74
N VAL A 115 6.23 -11.45 13.96
CA VAL A 115 5.14 -10.71 13.31
C VAL A 115 4.70 -11.44 12.05
N SER A 116 3.58 -12.17 12.15
CA SER A 116 2.95 -12.86 11.03
C SER A 116 1.73 -12.08 10.52
N LEU A 117 1.87 -11.43 9.36
CA LEU A 117 0.79 -10.63 8.75
C LEU A 117 -0.28 -11.50 8.07
N TYR A 118 0.09 -12.68 7.56
CA TYR A 118 -0.79 -13.58 6.81
C TYR A 118 -0.63 -15.06 7.25
N PRO A 119 -0.95 -15.38 8.52
CA PRO A 119 -0.73 -16.72 9.08
C PRO A 119 -1.61 -17.78 8.40
N GLU A 120 -1.04 -18.96 8.13
CA GLU A 120 -1.69 -20.07 7.40
C GLU A 120 -3.10 -20.40 7.91
N ALA A 121 -3.26 -20.45 9.24
CA ALA A 121 -4.54 -20.79 9.88
C ALA A 121 -5.68 -19.77 9.63
N LEU A 122 -5.36 -18.53 9.25
CA LEU A 122 -6.34 -17.46 9.02
C LEU A 122 -6.45 -17.03 7.56
N GLN A 123 -5.66 -17.58 6.64
CA GLN A 123 -5.58 -17.09 5.25
C GLN A 123 -6.94 -16.99 4.56
N SER A 124 -7.75 -18.04 4.61
CA SER A 124 -9.08 -18.02 3.98
C SER A 124 -10.01 -16.97 4.59
N GLN A 125 -9.92 -16.73 5.91
CA GLN A 125 -10.73 -15.72 6.58
C GLN A 125 -10.22 -14.31 6.26
N ILE A 126 -8.90 -14.13 6.17
CA ILE A 126 -8.29 -12.87 5.75
C ILE A 126 -8.73 -12.51 4.33
N ASP A 127 -8.66 -13.45 3.40
CA ASP A 127 -9.03 -13.21 2.00
C ASP A 127 -10.52 -12.88 1.87
N GLU A 128 -11.40 -13.56 2.61
CA GLU A 128 -12.84 -13.26 2.66
C GLU A 128 -13.09 -11.83 3.15
N VAL A 129 -12.44 -11.45 4.25
CA VAL A 129 -12.60 -10.12 4.84
C VAL A 129 -12.07 -9.03 3.92
N GLN A 130 -10.92 -9.27 3.31
CA GLN A 130 -10.30 -8.31 2.41
C GLN A 130 -11.12 -8.03 1.16
N ALA A 131 -11.84 -9.03 0.63
CA ALA A 131 -12.64 -8.85 -0.57
C ALA A 131 -13.65 -7.72 -0.37
N TRP A 132 -14.45 -7.77 0.71
CA TRP A 132 -15.45 -6.74 0.97
C TRP A 132 -14.87 -5.48 1.60
N HIS A 133 -13.82 -5.55 2.43
CA HIS A 133 -13.09 -4.34 2.85
C HIS A 133 -12.60 -3.55 1.64
N TYR A 134 -12.03 -4.24 0.65
CA TYR A 134 -11.56 -3.59 -0.55
C TYR A 134 -12.70 -2.96 -1.35
N ASP A 135 -13.73 -3.75 -1.68
CA ASP A 135 -14.79 -3.29 -2.57
C ASP A 135 -15.69 -2.22 -1.92
N ASP A 136 -16.04 -2.42 -0.65
CA ASP A 136 -17.06 -1.62 0.03
C ASP A 136 -16.46 -0.46 0.83
N ILE A 137 -15.18 -0.55 1.26
CA ILE A 137 -14.52 0.49 2.07
C ILE A 137 -13.39 1.16 1.30
N ASN A 138 -12.31 0.42 1.01
CA ASN A 138 -11.10 1.01 0.42
C ASN A 138 -11.36 1.63 -0.95
N ASN A 139 -12.13 0.94 -1.80
CA ASN A 139 -12.61 1.43 -3.09
C ASN A 139 -13.95 2.17 -2.94
N GLY A 140 -14.75 1.85 -1.92
CA GLY A 140 -16.01 2.53 -1.59
C GLY A 140 -15.86 4.04 -1.46
N VAL A 141 -14.84 4.52 -0.74
CA VAL A 141 -14.55 5.96 -0.63
C VAL A 141 -14.21 6.60 -1.99
N TYR A 142 -13.52 5.88 -2.88
CA TYR A 142 -13.25 6.37 -4.24
C TYR A 142 -14.53 6.42 -5.06
N LYS A 143 -15.36 5.37 -5.01
CA LYS A 143 -16.68 5.33 -5.68
C LYS A 143 -17.52 6.53 -5.28
N CYS A 144 -17.53 6.90 -3.99
CA CYS A 144 -18.19 8.10 -3.50
C CYS A 144 -17.59 9.38 -4.10
N GLY A 145 -16.26 9.53 -4.03
CA GLY A 145 -15.58 10.77 -4.42
C GLY A 145 -15.52 11.04 -5.92
N ILE A 146 -15.60 9.99 -6.76
CA ILE A 146 -15.58 10.12 -8.23
C ILE A 146 -16.97 10.06 -8.86
N ALA A 147 -18.02 9.84 -8.08
CA ALA A 147 -19.39 9.78 -8.57
C ALA A 147 -19.76 11.09 -9.29
N SER A 148 -20.26 10.97 -10.52
CA SER A 148 -20.67 12.11 -11.36
C SER A 148 -22.16 12.43 -11.27
N THR A 149 -22.93 11.62 -10.54
CA THR A 149 -24.38 11.82 -10.32
C THR A 149 -24.72 11.64 -8.85
N GLN A 150 -25.79 12.32 -8.40
CA GLN A 150 -26.29 12.22 -7.03
C GLN A 150 -26.69 10.78 -6.69
N GLU A 151 -27.36 10.09 -7.60
CA GLU A 151 -27.81 8.70 -7.40
C GLU A 151 -26.63 7.74 -7.22
N ALA A 152 -25.57 7.85 -8.03
CA ALA A 152 -24.38 7.02 -7.89
C ALA A 152 -23.64 7.31 -6.57
N TYR A 153 -23.59 8.58 -6.17
CA TYR A 153 -23.04 8.97 -4.86
C TYR A 153 -23.86 8.38 -3.71
N GLU A 154 -25.18 8.54 -3.71
CA GLU A 154 -26.08 8.05 -2.66
C GLU A 154 -26.01 6.54 -2.51
N HIS A 155 -25.92 5.81 -3.62
CA HIS A 155 -25.72 4.36 -3.60
C HIS A 155 -24.37 3.99 -2.97
N ALA A 156 -23.26 4.57 -3.47
CA ALA A 156 -21.92 4.26 -2.98
C ALA A 156 -21.72 4.62 -1.50
N VAL A 157 -22.24 5.77 -1.06
CA VAL A 157 -22.11 6.21 0.34
C VAL A 157 -22.95 5.33 1.26
N THR A 158 -24.13 4.89 0.82
CA THR A 158 -24.96 3.95 1.61
C THR A 158 -24.27 2.60 1.78
N GLU A 159 -23.66 2.06 0.72
CA GLU A 159 -22.87 0.82 0.81
C GLU A 159 -21.67 0.95 1.74
N LEU A 160 -20.92 2.06 1.61
CA LEU A 160 -19.76 2.35 2.46
C LEU A 160 -20.14 2.39 3.95
N PHE A 161 -21.17 3.15 4.32
CA PHE A 161 -21.58 3.23 5.73
C PHE A 161 -22.15 1.89 6.25
N GLY A 162 -22.87 1.15 5.41
CA GLY A 162 -23.29 -0.20 5.75
C GLY A 162 -22.13 -1.17 5.99
N ALA A 163 -21.01 -1.01 5.27
CA ALA A 163 -19.78 -1.76 5.51
C ALA A 163 -19.07 -1.33 6.80
N LEU A 164 -19.01 -0.03 7.08
CA LEU A 164 -18.46 0.49 8.34
C LEU A 164 -19.27 0.02 9.57
N ASP A 165 -20.59 -0.09 9.46
CA ASP A 165 -21.44 -0.66 10.53
C ASP A 165 -21.12 -2.14 10.79
N LYS A 166 -20.78 -2.91 9.74
CA LYS A 166 -20.31 -4.31 9.89
C LYS A 166 -18.96 -4.36 10.61
N VAL A 167 -18.03 -3.46 10.27
CA VAL A 167 -16.73 -3.33 10.94
C VAL A 167 -16.93 -3.04 12.44
N GLU A 168 -17.76 -2.05 12.77
CA GLU A 168 -18.03 -1.68 14.16
C GLU A 168 -18.69 -2.83 14.94
N SER A 169 -19.65 -3.51 14.32
CA SER A 169 -20.31 -4.68 14.91
C SER A 169 -19.32 -5.83 15.16
N HIS A 170 -18.40 -6.07 14.22
CA HIS A 170 -17.34 -7.07 14.36
C HIS A 170 -16.43 -6.74 15.54
N PHE A 171 -15.88 -5.52 15.61
CA PHE A 171 -15.01 -5.09 16.69
C PHE A 171 -15.71 -5.06 18.06
N SER A 172 -17.01 -4.77 18.10
CA SER A 172 -17.82 -4.86 19.32
C SER A 172 -17.96 -6.29 19.85
N SER A 173 -17.83 -7.29 18.99
CA SER A 173 -17.96 -8.72 19.33
C SER A 173 -16.61 -9.44 19.52
N THR A 174 -15.54 -8.86 19.00
CA THR A 174 -14.22 -9.47 18.98
C THR A 174 -13.54 -9.38 20.35
N GLY A 175 -12.77 -10.41 20.72
CA GLY A 175 -12.11 -10.51 22.02
C GLY A 175 -10.77 -9.78 22.14
N GLY A 176 -10.45 -8.84 21.26
CA GLY A 176 -9.16 -8.17 21.22
C GLY A 176 -9.13 -6.91 20.35
N PRO A 177 -7.97 -6.22 20.27
CA PRO A 177 -7.87 -4.95 19.57
C PRO A 177 -7.80 -5.07 18.03
N TYR A 178 -7.65 -6.30 17.50
CA TYR A 178 -7.47 -6.57 16.07
C TYR A 178 -8.58 -7.46 15.52
N TRP A 179 -8.70 -7.51 14.20
CA TRP A 179 -9.75 -8.22 13.49
C TRP A 179 -9.89 -9.69 13.93
N PHE A 180 -8.77 -10.37 14.14
CA PHE A 180 -8.73 -11.77 14.59
C PHE A 180 -8.32 -11.91 16.07
N GLY A 181 -8.64 -10.91 16.90
CA GLY A 181 -8.40 -10.94 18.35
C GLY A 181 -7.13 -10.21 18.75
N GLN A 182 -6.12 -10.93 19.25
CA GLN A 182 -4.93 -10.33 19.89
C GLN A 182 -3.76 -10.08 18.93
N SER A 183 -3.78 -10.69 17.75
CA SER A 183 -2.70 -10.59 16.77
C SER A 183 -3.09 -9.68 15.61
N LEU A 184 -2.23 -8.71 15.31
CA LEU A 184 -2.30 -7.88 14.11
C LEU A 184 -2.11 -8.74 12.86
N THR A 185 -2.93 -8.52 11.83
CA THR A 185 -2.82 -9.15 10.51
C THR A 185 -2.80 -8.10 9.41
N GLU A 186 -2.64 -8.54 8.15
CA GLU A 186 -2.76 -7.67 6.99
C GLU A 186 -4.17 -7.07 6.81
N VAL A 187 -5.21 -7.64 7.43
CA VAL A 187 -6.55 -7.04 7.45
C VAL A 187 -6.53 -5.70 8.18
N ASP A 188 -5.90 -5.66 9.35
CA ASP A 188 -5.83 -4.48 10.21
C ASP A 188 -4.98 -3.36 9.60
N ILE A 189 -3.96 -3.72 8.83
CA ILE A 189 -3.09 -2.75 8.12
C ILE A 189 -3.82 -2.10 6.93
N ARG A 190 -4.78 -2.83 6.34
CA ARG A 190 -5.45 -2.43 5.10
C ARG A 190 -6.82 -1.78 5.32
N LEU A 191 -7.40 -1.94 6.50
CA LEU A 191 -8.63 -1.25 6.90
C LEU A 191 -8.35 0.20 7.25
#